data_AF-A0A162KY20-F1
#
_entry.id   AF-A0A162KY20-F1
#
_cell.length_a   1.000
_cell.length_b   1.000
_cell.length_c   1.000
_cell.angle_alpha   90.00
_cell.angle_beta   90.00
_cell.angle_gamma   90.00
#
_symmetry.space_group_name_H-M   'P 1'
#
loop_
_entity.id
_entity.type
_entity.pdbx_description
1 polymer ?
#
loop_
_entity_poly.entity_id
_entity_poly.type
_entity_poly.pdbx_seq_one_letter_code
_entity_poly.pdbx_strand_id
1 'polypeptide(L)'
;MSKYKDLISEAQIHIADNEIAKVERILIRETGAEELRFSWWKYEGEKPMFIPRPLDLPEEQWVELFYEAVKNKVVTQKFIKGMIKVLAKGLE
;
A
#
# COMPACT_ATOMS: atom_id res chain seq x y z
N MET A 1 15.75 -12.55 -1.74
CA MET A 1 14.51 -12.45 -2.54
C MET A 1 13.49 -13.44 -1.99
N SER A 2 12.29 -12.97 -1.62
CA SER A 2 11.23 -13.88 -1.18
C SER A 2 10.87 -14.84 -2.31
N LYS A 3 10.74 -16.14 -2.02
CA LYS A 3 10.31 -17.14 -3.01
C LYS A 3 8.83 -16.98 -3.39
N TYR A 4 8.05 -16.23 -2.61
CA TYR A 4 6.59 -16.19 -2.66
C TYR A 4 6.00 -15.13 -3.60
N LYS A 5 6.60 -13.93 -3.68
CA LYS A 5 6.03 -12.79 -4.40
C LYS A 5 7.04 -12.02 -5.24
N ASP A 6 6.53 -11.34 -6.26
CA ASP A 6 7.22 -10.26 -6.96
C ASP A 6 6.57 -8.91 -6.62
N LEU A 7 7.39 -7.88 -6.41
CA LEU A 7 6.90 -6.50 -6.26
C LEU A 7 6.75 -5.88 -7.64
N ILE A 8 5.55 -5.38 -7.95
CA ILE A 8 5.25 -4.73 -9.24
C ILE A 8 5.46 -3.22 -9.12
N SER A 9 4.86 -2.62 -8.09
CA SER A 9 4.96 -1.19 -7.80
C SER A 9 4.65 -0.92 -6.33
N GLU A 10 5.11 0.22 -5.82
CA GLU A 10 4.82 0.65 -4.45
C GLU A 10 4.69 2.17 -4.37
N ALA A 11 4.04 2.62 -3.30
CA ALA A 11 3.99 4.00 -2.85
C ALA A 11 4.14 4.00 -1.32
N GLN A 12 4.60 5.11 -0.75
CA GLN A 12 4.86 5.20 0.68
C GLN A 12 4.62 6.59 1.25
N ILE A 13 4.38 6.64 2.55
CA ILE A 13 4.38 7.87 3.37
C ILE A 13 5.24 7.66 4.61
N HIS A 14 5.75 8.74 5.19
CA HIS A 14 6.35 8.70 6.52
C HIS A 14 5.24 8.79 7.57
N ILE A 15 5.28 7.89 8.55
CA ILE A 15 4.29 7.84 9.65
C ILE A 15 4.91 8.20 11.01
N ALA A 16 6.25 8.14 11.10
CA ALA A 16 7.06 8.68 12.18
C ALA A 16 8.50 8.90 11.67
N ASP A 17 9.38 9.46 12.51
CA ASP A 17 10.76 9.84 12.15
C ASP A 17 11.54 8.75 11.39
N ASN A 18 11.38 7.48 11.78
CA ASN A 18 12.07 6.35 11.16
C ASN A 18 11.09 5.28 10.67
N GLU A 19 9.82 5.63 10.46
CA GLU A 19 8.80 4.65 10.10
C GLU A 19 8.03 5.08 8.86
N ILE A 20 7.79 4.13 7.97
CA ILE A 20 7.03 4.34 6.75
C ILE A 20 5.91 3.32 6.63
N ALA A 21 4.81 3.78 6.07
CA ALA A 21 3.74 2.93 5.59
C ALA A 21 3.85 2.80 4.07
N LYS A 22 3.60 1.60 3.53
CA LYS A 22 3.57 1.36 2.09
C LYS A 22 2.25 0.77 1.63
N VAL A 23 1.87 1.12 0.39
CA VAL A 23 0.97 0.32 -0.44
C VAL A 23 1.82 -0.31 -1.53
N GLU A 24 1.79 -1.63 -1.61
CA GLU A 24 2.51 -2.41 -2.61
C GLU A 24 1.49 -3.12 -3.51
N ARG A 25 1.72 -3.10 -4.83
CA ARG A 25 1.11 -4.05 -5.76
C ARG A 25 2.07 -5.20 -5.97
N ILE A 26 1.62 -6.41 -5.66
CA ILE A 26 2.46 -7.60 -5.69
C ILE A 26 1.84 -8.68 -6.58
N LEU A 27 2.67 -9.48 -7.21
CA LEU A 27 2.28 -10.71 -7.88
C LEU A 27 2.59 -11.88 -6.96
N ILE A 28 1.58 -12.67 -6.60
CA ILE A 28 1.76 -13.92 -5.88
C ILE A 28 2.13 -14.98 -6.91
N ARG A 29 3.35 -15.53 -6.83
CA ARG A 29 3.88 -16.43 -7.87
C ARG A 29 3.11 -17.75 -7.98
N GLU A 30 2.61 -18.25 -6.86
CA GLU A 30 1.89 -19.52 -6.79
C GLU A 30 0.52 -19.44 -7.48
N THR A 31 -0.18 -18.32 -7.33
CA THR A 31 -1.55 -18.15 -7.85
C THR A 31 -1.58 -17.33 -9.15
N GLY A 32 -0.51 -16.59 -9.45
CA GLY A 32 -0.50 -15.56 -10.49
C GLY A 32 -1.40 -14.36 -10.15
N ALA A 33 -1.92 -14.27 -8.93
CA ALA A 33 -2.81 -13.20 -8.53
C ALA A 33 -2.04 -11.92 -8.22
N GLU A 34 -2.55 -10.79 -8.69
CA GLU A 34 -2.09 -9.49 -8.23
C GLU A 34 -2.88 -9.04 -6.99
N GLU A 35 -2.15 -8.62 -5.96
CA GLU A 35 -2.73 -8.20 -4.69
C GLU A 35 -2.21 -6.82 -4.30
N LEU A 36 -3.02 -6.09 -3.53
CA LEU A 36 -2.60 -4.88 -2.84
C LEU A 36 -2.22 -5.26 -1.40
N ARG A 37 -1.01 -4.90 -1.00
CA ARG A 37 -0.52 -5.10 0.35
C ARG A 37 -0.26 -3.76 1.01
N PHE A 38 -0.72 -3.64 2.25
CA PHE A 38 -0.39 -2.55 3.14
C PHE A 38 0.66 -3.05 4.12
N SER A 39 1.80 -2.36 4.20
CA SER A 39 2.93 -2.81 5.00
C SER A 39 3.58 -1.70 5.81
N TRP A 40 4.04 -2.06 7.00
CA TRP A 40 4.79 -1.20 7.90
C TRP A 40 6.27 -1.52 7.82
N TRP A 41 7.08 -0.48 7.72
CA TRP A 41 8.53 -0.59 7.73
C TRP A 41 9.16 0.42 8.68
N LYS A 42 10.28 0.03 9.26
CA LYS A 42 11.12 0.88 10.10
C LYS A 42 12.52 0.97 9.52
N TYR A 43 13.12 2.15 9.54
CA TYR A 43 14.51 2.37 9.20
C TYR A 43 15.40 2.17 10.43
N GLU A 44 16.41 1.32 10.27
CA GLU A 44 17.56 1.24 11.17
C GLU A 44 18.77 1.79 10.41
N GLY A 45 19.04 3.08 10.58
CA GLY A 45 19.95 3.82 9.70
C GLY A 45 19.38 3.89 8.27
N GLU A 46 20.18 3.54 7.27
CA GLU A 46 19.73 3.51 5.86
C GLU A 46 18.96 2.24 5.49
N LYS A 47 18.85 1.26 6.40
CA LYS A 47 18.29 -0.05 6.09
C LYS A 47 16.80 -0.11 6.45
N PRO A 48 15.90 -0.31 5.47
CA PRO A 48 14.48 -0.54 5.75
C PRO A 48 14.26 -1.98 6.25
N MET A 49 13.51 -2.11 7.34
CA MET A 49 13.11 -3.37 7.96
C MET A 49 11.58 -3.50 7.91
N PHE A 50 11.10 -4.59 7.33
CA PHE A 50 9.68 -4.91 7.30
C PHE A 50 9.22 -5.37 8.69
N ILE A 51 8.12 -4.79 9.18
CA ILE A 51 7.51 -5.17 10.45
C ILE A 51 6.35 -6.15 10.16
N PRO A 52 6.42 -7.42 10.60
CA PRO A 52 5.41 -8.44 10.31
C PRO A 52 4.19 -8.30 11.23
N ARG A 53 3.57 -7.11 11.21
CA ARG A 53 2.34 -6.79 11.96
C ARG A 53 1.36 -6.07 11.02
N PRO A 54 0.05 -6.07 11.35
CA PRO A 54 -0.90 -5.21 10.67
C PRO A 54 -0.40 -3.75 10.62
N LEU A 55 -0.70 -3.08 9.52
CA LEU A 55 -0.49 -1.64 9.40
C LEU A 55 -1.76 -0.94 9.90
N ASP A 56 -1.67 -0.37 11.09
CA ASP A 56 -2.72 0.45 11.67
C ASP A 56 -2.37 1.92 11.45
N LEU A 57 -3.29 2.70 10.87
CA LEU A 57 -3.10 4.13 10.62
C LEU A 57 -4.35 4.92 11.02
N PRO A 58 -4.20 6.17 11.49
CA PRO A 58 -5.27 7.15 11.50
C PRO A 58 -5.88 7.31 10.10
N GLU A 59 -7.17 7.65 10.02
CA GLU A 59 -7.89 7.80 8.75
C GLU A 59 -7.21 8.79 7.79
N GLU A 60 -6.69 9.91 8.32
CA GLU A 60 -6.00 10.93 7.52
C GLU A 60 -4.73 10.38 6.84
N GLN A 61 -3.91 9.61 7.57
CA GLN A 61 -2.72 8.96 7.02
C GLN A 61 -3.09 7.84 6.05
N TRP A 62 -4.20 7.15 6.30
CA TRP A 62 -4.75 6.17 5.35
C TRP A 62 -5.11 6.82 4.02
N VAL A 63 -5.78 7.97 4.05
CA VAL A 63 -6.13 8.74 2.84
C VAL A 63 -4.89 9.25 2.13
N GLU A 64 -3.90 9.76 2.86
CA GLU A 64 -2.62 10.22 2.30
C GLU A 64 -1.86 9.09 1.61
N LEU A 65 -1.73 7.94 2.28
CA LEU A 65 -1.09 6.75 1.73
C LEU A 65 -1.80 6.26 0.47
N PHE A 66 -3.14 6.27 0.48
CA PHE A 66 -3.93 5.88 -0.68
C PHE A 66 -3.81 6.89 -1.83
N TYR A 67 -3.72 8.19 -1.53
CA TYR A 67 -3.44 9.22 -2.53
C TYR A 67 -2.10 8.98 -3.24
N GLU A 68 -1.04 8.69 -2.50
CA GLU A 68 0.26 8.34 -3.09
C GLU A 68 0.17 7.05 -3.91
N ALA A 69 -0.61 6.05 -3.51
CA ALA A 69 -0.85 4.84 -4.30
C ALA A 69 -1.55 5.13 -5.65
N VAL A 70 -2.49 6.08 -5.68
CA VAL A 70 -3.16 6.53 -6.92
C VAL A 70 -2.18 7.29 -7.81
N LYS A 71 -1.47 8.26 -7.25
CA LYS A 71 -0.50 9.11 -7.94
C LYS A 71 0.62 8.30 -8.59
N ASN A 72 1.13 7.30 -7.88
CA ASN A 72 2.20 6.40 -8.35
C ASN A 72 1.67 5.18 -9.14
N LYS A 73 0.38 5.14 -9.49
CA LYS A 73 -0.25 4.07 -10.29
C LYS A 73 -0.06 2.66 -9.70
N VAL A 74 0.02 2.55 -8.37
CA VAL A 74 0.01 1.28 -7.65
C VAL A 74 -1.35 0.59 -7.83
N VAL A 75 -2.43 1.38 -7.73
CA VAL A 75 -3.78 0.93 -8.04
C VAL A 75 -4.15 1.21 -9.50
N THR A 76 -5.04 0.39 -10.06
CA THR A 76 -5.46 0.53 -11.46
C THR A 76 -6.57 1.58 -11.62
N GLN A 77 -6.72 2.11 -12.84
CA GLN A 77 -7.85 2.96 -13.20
C GLN A 77 -9.21 2.26 -12.99
N LYS A 78 -9.27 0.94 -13.17
CA LYS A 78 -10.47 0.12 -12.89
C LYS A 78 -10.80 0.15 -11.39
N PHE A 79 -9.79 -0.03 -10.54
CA PHE A 79 -9.95 0.04 -9.08
C PHE A 79 -10.45 1.42 -8.64
N ILE A 80 -9.82 2.50 -9.13
CA ILE A 80 -10.19 3.89 -8.78
C ILE A 80 -11.65 4.18 -9.13
N LYS A 81 -12.09 3.82 -10.35
CA LYS A 81 -13.50 3.96 -10.76
C LYS A 81 -14.46 3.16 -9.87
N GLY A 82 -14.04 2.00 -9.37
CA GLY A 82 -14.78 1.21 -8.40
C GLY A 82 -14.93 1.94 -7.06
N MET A 83 -13.83 2.46 -6.52
CA MET A 83 -13.82 3.20 -5.26
C MET A 83 -14.69 4.46 -5.32
N ILE A 84 -14.61 5.24 -6.40
CA ILE A 84 -15.46 6.43 -6.57
C ILE A 84 -16.94 6.08 -6.48
N LYS A 85 -17.35 4.96 -7.12
CA LYS A 85 -18.75 4.51 -7.05
C LYS A 85 -19.17 4.08 -5.64
N VAL A 86 -18.29 3.41 -4.90
CA VAL A 86 -18.56 2.97 -3.53
C VAL A 86 -18.69 4.18 -2.60
N LEU A 87 -17.74 5.13 -2.69
CA LEU A 87 -17.76 6.35 -1.87
C LEU A 87 -18.97 7.22 -2.18
N ALA A 88 -19.35 7.39 -3.46
CA ALA A 88 -20.53 8.15 -3.84
C ALA A 88 -21.82 7.59 -3.21
N LYS A 89 -21.97 6.26 -3.14
CA LYS A 89 -23.12 5.62 -2.48
C LYS A 89 -23.13 5.79 -0.97
N GLY A 90 -21.98 5.96 -0.33
CA GLY A 90 -21.88 6.13 1.12
C GLY A 90 -22.17 7.57 1.58
N LEU A 91 -22.33 8.50 0.64
CA LEU A 91 -22.68 9.91 0.90
C LEU A 91 -24.19 10.18 0.74
N GLU A 92 -24.95 9.17 0.31
CA GLU A 92 -26.42 9.18 0.24
C GLU A 92 -27.04 8.81 1.60
#